data_AF-A0AAD4R3N5-F1
#
_entry.id   AF-A0AAD4R3N5-F1
#
_cell.length_a   1.000
_cell.length_b   1.000
_cell.length_c   1.000
_cell.angle_alpha   90.00
_cell.angle_beta   90.00
_cell.angle_gamma   90.00
#
_symmetry.space_group_name_H-M   'P 1'
#
loop_
_entity.id
_entity.type
_entity.pdbx_description
1 polymer ?
#
loop_
_entity_poly.entity_id
_entity_poly.type
_entity_poly.pdbx_seq_one_letter_code
_entity_poly.pdbx_strand_id
1 'polypeptide(L)'
;MTESAITKQNVDDVRRIYFGQNNMWPWCKASEMRLRMKLIEHKPAGVNRHLHMMMLVDYMNHIYEDEMDVSFEDVLSREHYNLLKSRKRARGRQLTKDDIKVLPPSYKIRPSAKQIEEKLYEFYDLKLINDHEIVTPQLLKVEDYVLPDLTPTVSPVSGTTSITAGNDAALLPPPLPLRRGRKRRKPLDSPVETNEDAQSVSSRGSTPSSMKRLRN
;
A
#
# COMPACT_ATOMS: atom_id res chain seq x y z
N MET A 1 -43.36 18.46 34.87
CA MET A 1 -42.24 19.30 34.39
C MET A 1 -41.05 19.08 35.32
N THR A 2 -40.14 18.18 34.96
CA THR A 2 -38.81 18.08 35.59
C THR A 2 -37.85 17.57 34.51
N GLU A 3 -37.50 18.47 33.60
CA GLU A 3 -36.34 18.29 32.74
C GLU A 3 -35.06 18.57 33.53
N SER A 4 -33.99 17.92 33.06
CA SER A 4 -32.61 18.41 33.06
C SER A 4 -31.82 18.44 34.37
N ALA A 5 -31.09 17.35 34.63
CA ALA A 5 -29.78 17.39 35.29
C ALA A 5 -28.94 16.12 34.98
N ILE A 6 -28.85 15.70 33.71
CA ILE A 6 -27.81 14.75 33.30
C ILE A 6 -26.55 15.58 33.04
N THR A 7 -25.75 15.64 34.09
CA THR A 7 -24.54 16.46 34.24
C THR A 7 -23.47 16.07 33.23
N LYS A 8 -22.82 17.09 32.66
CA LYS A 8 -21.70 17.02 31.70
C LYS A 8 -20.53 16.12 32.16
N GLN A 9 -20.44 15.82 33.45
CA GLN A 9 -19.47 14.88 34.03
C GLN A 9 -19.54 13.47 33.44
N ASN A 10 -20.73 12.99 33.05
CA ASN A 10 -20.88 11.61 32.56
C ASN A 10 -20.33 11.43 31.13
N VAL A 11 -20.28 12.51 30.33
CA VAL A 11 -19.76 12.46 28.95
C VAL A 11 -18.23 12.43 28.94
N ASP A 12 -17.59 13.13 29.87
CA ASP A 12 -16.13 13.14 29.99
C ASP A 12 -15.58 11.84 30.60
N ASP A 13 -16.33 11.18 31.50
CA ASP A 13 -15.98 9.85 32.01
C ASP A 13 -16.18 8.76 30.96
N VAL A 14 -17.26 8.80 30.17
CA VAL A 14 -17.42 7.92 29.00
C VAL A 14 -16.31 8.16 27.99
N ARG A 15 -15.94 9.42 27.71
CA ARG A 15 -14.77 9.72 26.87
C ARG A 15 -13.48 9.20 27.46
N ARG A 16 -13.28 9.26 28.78
CA ARG A 16 -12.06 8.77 29.43
C ARG A 16 -11.98 7.23 29.42
N ILE A 17 -13.12 6.54 29.49
CA ILE A 17 -13.21 5.07 29.42
C ILE A 17 -13.03 4.55 27.97
N TYR A 18 -13.48 5.29 26.95
CA TYR A 18 -13.27 4.93 25.54
C TYR A 18 -11.99 5.52 24.91
N PHE A 19 -11.42 6.57 25.49
CA PHE A 19 -10.20 7.25 25.02
C PHE A 19 -9.19 7.39 26.17
N GLY A 20 -8.74 6.23 26.68
CA GLY A 20 -7.77 6.12 27.76
C GLY A 20 -6.62 7.13 27.64
N GLN A 21 -6.30 7.75 28.77
CA GLN A 21 -5.18 8.66 28.93
C GLN A 21 -3.86 7.94 28.66
N ASN A 22 -3.38 8.06 27.42
CA ASN A 22 -1.97 8.11 27.05
C ASN A 22 -1.91 8.79 25.69
N ASN A 23 -1.07 9.83 25.54
CA ASN A 23 -0.95 10.69 24.37
C ASN A 23 -0.35 9.97 23.13
N MET A 24 -0.98 8.90 22.67
CA MET A 24 -0.89 8.37 21.30
C MET A 24 -2.19 8.74 20.61
N TRP A 25 -2.13 9.15 19.35
CA TRP A 25 -3.34 9.38 18.56
C TRP A 25 -4.27 8.17 18.69
N PRO A 26 -5.53 8.35 19.12
CA PRO A 26 -6.38 7.22 19.46
C PRO A 26 -6.61 6.38 18.20
N TRP A 27 -6.17 5.14 18.26
CA TRP A 27 -6.48 4.13 17.26
C TRP A 27 -7.99 4.05 17.10
N CYS A 28 -8.48 4.12 15.87
CA CYS A 28 -9.90 3.98 15.61
C CYS A 28 -10.25 2.50 15.37
N LYS A 29 -11.49 2.12 15.64
CA LYS A 29 -11.97 0.74 15.48
C LYS A 29 -11.70 0.18 14.07
N ALA A 30 -11.86 1.00 13.03
CA ALA A 30 -11.58 0.59 11.65
C ALA A 30 -10.10 0.28 11.42
N SER A 31 -9.19 1.11 11.95
CA SER A 31 -7.74 0.87 11.85
C SER A 31 -7.32 -0.36 12.65
N GLU A 32 -7.87 -0.59 13.85
CA GLU A 32 -7.54 -1.78 14.63
C GLU A 32 -8.03 -3.06 13.97
N MET A 33 -9.26 -3.05 13.43
CA MET A 33 -9.82 -4.18 12.70
C MET A 33 -8.96 -4.51 11.47
N ARG A 34 -8.57 -3.50 10.69
CA ARG A 34 -7.69 -3.72 9.53
C ARG A 34 -6.32 -4.26 9.95
N LEU A 35 -5.73 -3.72 11.02
CA LEU A 35 -4.45 -4.22 11.53
C LEU A 35 -4.56 -5.72 11.87
N ARG A 36 -5.63 -6.13 12.57
CA ARG A 36 -5.88 -7.53 12.90
C ARG A 36 -6.03 -8.42 11.66
N MET A 37 -6.75 -7.95 10.64
CA MET A 37 -6.89 -8.69 9.38
C MET A 37 -5.52 -8.89 8.70
N LYS A 38 -4.69 -7.83 8.67
CA LYS A 38 -3.37 -7.90 8.05
C LYS A 38 -2.33 -8.66 8.86
N LEU A 39 -2.51 -8.80 10.17
CA LEU A 39 -1.64 -9.65 10.99
C LEU A 39 -1.80 -11.14 10.68
N ILE A 40 -2.96 -11.57 10.16
CA ILE A 40 -3.17 -12.95 9.72
C ILE A 40 -2.29 -13.24 8.49
N GLU A 41 -2.15 -12.27 7.58
CA GLU A 41 -1.33 -12.38 6.37
C GLU A 41 0.17 -12.14 6.64
N HIS A 42 0.49 -11.29 7.63
CA HIS A 42 1.85 -10.81 7.89
C HIS A 42 2.19 -10.91 9.37
N LYS A 43 2.90 -11.97 9.74
CA LYS A 43 3.40 -12.19 11.10
C LYS A 43 4.69 -11.38 11.33
N PRO A 44 4.69 -10.34 12.18
CA PRO A 44 5.86 -9.50 12.41
C PRO A 44 6.79 -10.12 13.48
N ALA A 45 7.17 -11.38 13.30
CA ALA A 45 8.02 -12.13 14.22
C ALA A 45 9.10 -12.92 13.48
N GLY A 46 10.17 -13.27 14.20
CA GLY A 46 11.32 -14.04 13.71
C GLY A 46 12.12 -13.40 12.58
N VAL A 47 12.61 -14.23 11.67
CA VAL A 47 13.58 -13.86 10.63
C VAL A 47 13.04 -12.75 9.72
N ASN A 48 11.77 -12.86 9.31
CA ASN A 48 11.14 -11.92 8.40
C ASN A 48 10.40 -10.79 9.13
N ARG A 49 10.62 -10.60 10.44
CA ARG A 49 9.96 -9.56 11.25
C ARG A 49 10.00 -8.19 10.59
N HIS A 50 11.17 -7.77 10.10
CA HIS A 50 11.33 -6.44 9.49
C HIS A 50 10.59 -6.32 8.16
N LEU A 51 10.59 -7.38 7.33
CA LEU A 51 9.85 -7.41 6.08
C LEU A 51 8.34 -7.31 6.32
N HIS A 52 7.82 -8.16 7.22
CA HIS A 52 6.40 -8.15 7.56
C HIS A 52 5.97 -6.84 8.23
N MET A 53 6.81 -6.25 9.09
CA MET A 53 6.53 -4.92 9.66
C MET A 53 6.45 -3.84 8.57
N MET A 54 7.37 -3.85 7.59
CA MET A 54 7.32 -2.92 6.47
C MET A 54 6.03 -3.09 5.65
N MET A 55 5.64 -4.34 5.38
CA MET A 55 4.38 -4.64 4.69
C MET A 55 3.17 -4.17 5.48
N LEU A 56 3.12 -4.40 6.79
CA LEU A 56 2.04 -3.92 7.65
C LEU A 56 1.91 -2.40 7.60
N VAL A 57 3.02 -1.67 7.68
CA VAL A 57 3.01 -0.20 7.52
C VAL A 57 2.44 0.21 6.17
N ASP A 58 2.84 -0.48 5.11
CA ASP A 58 2.36 -0.18 3.76
C ASP A 58 0.85 -0.45 3.62
N TYR A 59 0.37 -1.65 3.97
CA TYR A 59 -1.05 -2.00 3.89
C TYR A 59 -1.94 -1.23 4.87
N MET A 60 -1.39 -0.75 5.98
CA MET A 60 -2.11 0.15 6.89
C MET A 60 -2.19 1.57 6.33
N ASN A 61 -1.35 1.95 5.38
CA ASN A 61 -1.38 3.26 4.75
C ASN A 61 -2.05 3.25 3.37
N HIS A 62 -2.10 2.08 2.72
CA HIS A 62 -2.55 1.92 1.36
C HIS A 62 -3.54 0.76 1.26
N ILE A 63 -4.63 0.99 0.54
CA ILE A 63 -5.58 -0.06 0.15
C ILE A 63 -5.38 -0.35 -1.32
N TYR A 64 -5.06 -1.59 -1.64
CA TYR A 64 -4.92 -2.05 -3.01
C TYR A 64 -6.24 -2.63 -3.53
N GLU A 65 -6.56 -2.37 -4.80
CA GLU A 65 -7.81 -2.79 -5.45
C GLU A 65 -7.96 -4.33 -5.56
N ASP A 66 -6.84 -5.04 -5.58
CA ASP A 66 -6.69 -6.49 -5.70
C ASP A 66 -6.66 -7.24 -4.35
N GLU A 67 -6.77 -6.54 -3.22
CA GLU A 67 -6.90 -7.18 -1.90
C GLU A 67 -8.20 -8.04 -1.87
N MET A 68 -8.06 -9.35 -1.66
CA MET A 68 -9.19 -10.28 -1.67
C MET A 68 -9.94 -10.32 -0.34
N ASP A 69 -9.21 -10.20 0.76
CA ASP A 69 -9.74 -10.43 2.11
C ASP A 69 -10.26 -9.15 2.79
N VAL A 70 -10.40 -8.04 2.07
CA VAL A 70 -10.81 -6.76 2.64
C VAL A 70 -12.27 -6.44 2.36
N SER A 71 -13.03 -6.23 3.45
CA SER A 71 -14.33 -5.56 3.41
C SER A 71 -14.16 -4.08 3.08
N PHE A 72 -14.08 -3.74 1.80
CA PHE A 72 -13.84 -2.37 1.32
C PHE A 72 -14.86 -1.33 1.84
N GLU A 73 -16.06 -1.76 2.22
CA GLU A 73 -17.10 -0.89 2.80
C GLU A 73 -16.70 -0.29 4.16
N ASP A 74 -15.96 -1.05 4.97
CA ASP A 74 -15.56 -0.61 6.32
C ASP A 74 -14.31 0.27 6.30
N VAL A 75 -13.48 0.13 5.26
CA VAL A 75 -12.14 0.73 5.22
C VAL A 75 -12.05 1.89 4.24
N LEU A 76 -12.90 1.98 3.22
CA LEU A 76 -12.88 3.09 2.26
C LEU A 76 -13.93 4.15 2.59
N SER A 77 -13.66 5.39 2.19
CA SER A 77 -14.70 6.41 2.10
C SER A 77 -15.73 6.00 1.04
N ARG A 78 -17.00 6.41 1.22
CA ARG A 78 -18.10 6.09 0.31
C ARG A 78 -17.79 6.48 -1.15
N GLU A 79 -17.08 7.59 -1.36
CA GLU A 79 -16.64 8.04 -2.70
C GLU A 79 -15.66 7.05 -3.35
N HIS A 80 -14.62 6.66 -2.62
CA HIS A 80 -13.61 5.72 -3.10
C HIS A 80 -14.18 4.30 -3.28
N TYR A 81 -15.11 3.89 -2.41
CA TYR A 81 -15.83 2.64 -2.56
C TYR A 81 -16.69 2.62 -3.83
N ASN A 82 -17.42 3.70 -4.13
CA ASN A 82 -18.20 3.81 -5.36
C ASN A 82 -17.30 3.79 -6.61
N LEU A 83 -16.13 4.44 -6.55
CA LEU A 83 -15.12 4.40 -7.61
C LEU A 83 -14.58 2.97 -7.83
N LEU A 84 -14.27 2.26 -6.75
CA LEU A 84 -13.82 0.86 -6.82
C LEU A 84 -14.90 -0.02 -7.46
N LYS A 85 -16.16 0.16 -7.03
CA LYS A 85 -17.31 -0.61 -7.53
C LYS A 85 -17.59 -0.36 -9.01
N SER A 86 -17.49 0.89 -9.47
CA SER A 86 -17.67 1.22 -10.89
C SER A 86 -16.54 0.64 -11.76
N ARG A 87 -15.30 0.66 -11.27
CA ARG A 87 -14.16 0.04 -11.95
C ARG A 87 -14.25 -1.48 -12.04
N LYS A 88 -14.57 -2.16 -10.94
CA LYS A 88 -14.78 -3.62 -10.92
C LYS A 88 -15.89 -4.06 -11.88
N ARG A 89 -16.95 -3.25 -12.01
CA ARG A 89 -18.04 -3.49 -13.00
C ARG A 89 -17.59 -3.26 -14.44
N ALA A 90 -16.80 -2.23 -14.70
CA ALA A 90 -16.37 -1.87 -16.05
C ALA A 90 -15.28 -2.80 -16.63
N ARG A 91 -14.38 -3.32 -15.78
CA ARG A 91 -13.19 -4.08 -16.22
C ARG A 91 -13.29 -5.59 -16.04
N GLY A 92 -14.27 -6.12 -15.32
CA GLY A 92 -14.32 -7.55 -14.97
C GLY A 92 -13.21 -7.94 -13.97
N ARG A 93 -12.83 -9.22 -13.93
CA ARG A 93 -11.86 -9.76 -12.93
C ARG A 93 -10.38 -9.64 -13.33
N GLN A 94 -10.05 -9.36 -14.59
CA GLN A 94 -8.65 -9.25 -15.02
C GLN A 94 -8.11 -7.84 -14.75
N LEU A 95 -7.49 -7.64 -13.59
CA LEU A 95 -6.62 -6.49 -13.37
C LEU A 95 -5.18 -6.87 -13.77
N THR A 96 -4.58 -6.07 -14.65
CA THR A 96 -3.13 -6.11 -14.90
C THR A 96 -2.42 -5.35 -13.78
N LYS A 97 -1.18 -5.74 -13.45
CA LYS A 97 -0.41 -5.11 -12.35
C LYS A 97 -0.24 -3.60 -12.50
N ASP A 98 -0.13 -3.11 -13.74
CA ASP A 98 0.06 -1.69 -14.03
C ASP A 98 -1.22 -0.85 -13.83
N ASP A 99 -2.37 -1.49 -13.69
CA ASP A 99 -3.68 -0.85 -13.56
C ASP A 99 -4.24 -0.87 -12.12
N ILE A 100 -3.52 -1.49 -11.17
CA ILE A 100 -3.94 -1.59 -9.77
C ILE A 100 -3.93 -0.18 -9.16
N LYS A 101 -5.11 0.28 -8.76
CA LYS A 101 -5.24 1.57 -8.11
C LYS A 101 -5.03 1.43 -6.61
N VAL A 102 -4.17 2.29 -6.06
CA VAL A 102 -4.00 2.46 -4.62
C VAL A 102 -4.98 3.52 -4.13
N LEU A 103 -5.77 3.17 -3.12
CA LEU A 103 -6.75 4.03 -2.49
C LEU A 103 -6.33 4.33 -1.04
N PRO A 104 -6.58 5.55 -0.54
CA PRO A 104 -6.36 5.85 0.86
C PRO A 104 -7.50 5.24 1.72
N PRO A 105 -7.18 4.62 2.88
CA PRO A 105 -8.19 4.25 3.86
C PRO A 105 -8.90 5.47 4.46
N SER A 106 -10.10 5.23 4.96
CA SER A 106 -11.02 6.21 5.55
C SER A 106 -10.55 6.73 6.91
N TYR A 107 -9.80 5.92 7.65
CA TYR A 107 -9.29 6.32 8.95
C TYR A 107 -8.16 7.36 8.82
N LYS A 108 -8.13 8.30 9.77
CA LYS A 108 -7.20 9.43 9.75
C LYS A 108 -5.78 9.06 10.17
N ILE A 109 -5.63 8.05 11.04
CA ILE A 109 -4.34 7.64 11.57
C ILE A 109 -3.52 6.92 10.49
N ARG A 110 -2.27 7.34 10.31
CA ARG A 110 -1.29 6.71 9.41
C ARG A 110 -0.20 6.11 10.26
N PRO A 111 -0.40 4.89 10.79
CA PRO A 111 0.45 4.38 11.85
C PRO A 111 1.87 4.14 11.31
N SER A 112 2.84 4.62 12.07
CA SER A 112 4.26 4.30 11.85
C SER A 112 4.58 2.89 12.36
N ALA A 113 5.73 2.35 11.94
CA ALA A 113 6.19 1.03 12.41
C ALA A 113 6.22 0.93 13.95
N LYS A 114 6.67 2.00 14.64
CA LYS A 114 6.71 2.05 16.11
C LYS A 114 5.31 1.97 16.73
N GLN A 115 4.35 2.72 16.18
CA GLN A 115 2.97 2.70 16.67
C GLN A 115 2.31 1.35 16.45
N ILE A 116 2.60 0.69 15.32
CA ILE A 116 2.13 -0.68 15.07
C ILE A 116 2.77 -1.62 16.10
N GLU A 117 4.08 -1.58 16.27
CA GLU A 117 4.80 -2.44 17.22
C GLU A 117 4.30 -2.26 18.66
N GLU A 118 4.10 -1.03 19.13
CA GLU A 118 3.50 -0.74 20.43
C GLU A 118 2.10 -1.35 20.56
N LYS A 119 1.28 -1.21 19.52
CA LYS A 119 -0.07 -1.78 19.50
C LYS A 119 -0.06 -3.31 19.47
N LEU A 120 0.97 -3.90 18.86
CA LEU A 120 1.15 -5.35 18.85
C LEU A 120 1.60 -5.87 20.20
N TYR A 121 2.47 -5.16 20.93
CA TYR A 121 2.80 -5.50 22.31
C TYR A 121 1.59 -5.43 23.25
N GLU A 122 0.61 -4.56 22.95
CA GLU A 122 -0.66 -4.50 23.68
C GLU A 122 -1.55 -5.72 23.38
N PHE A 123 -1.61 -6.16 22.12
CA PHE A 123 -2.46 -7.29 21.70
C PHE A 123 -1.84 -8.66 21.98
N TYR A 124 -0.53 -8.77 21.86
CA TYR A 124 0.22 -10.01 21.90
C TYR A 124 1.55 -9.79 22.62
N ASP A 125 2.01 -10.80 23.36
CA ASP A 125 3.38 -10.78 23.86
C ASP A 125 4.36 -11.14 22.73
N LEU A 126 4.74 -10.13 21.95
CA LEU A 126 5.69 -10.30 20.83
C LEU A 126 7.05 -10.83 21.29
N LYS A 127 7.46 -10.61 22.55
CA LYS A 127 8.74 -11.14 23.06
C LYS A 127 8.66 -12.65 23.13
N LEU A 128 7.62 -13.15 23.78
CA LEU A 128 7.37 -14.58 23.89
C LEU A 128 7.25 -15.24 22.51
N ILE A 129 6.56 -14.61 21.56
CA ILE A 129 6.41 -15.14 20.20
C ILE A 129 7.76 -15.25 19.48
N ASN A 130 8.64 -14.26 19.64
CA ASN A 130 9.97 -14.28 19.03
C ASN A 130 10.86 -15.36 19.65
N ASP A 131 10.79 -15.55 20.97
CA ASP A 131 11.60 -16.55 21.69
C ASP A 131 11.21 -17.99 21.29
N HIS A 132 9.94 -18.21 20.97
CA HIS A 132 9.43 -19.50 20.51
C HIS A 132 9.49 -19.69 18.98
N GLU A 133 10.00 -18.72 18.24
CA GLU A 133 10.10 -18.85 16.79
C GLU A 133 11.28 -19.74 16.39
N ILE A 134 11.01 -20.73 15.54
CA ILE A 134 12.05 -21.66 15.07
C ILE A 134 12.98 -20.91 14.12
N VAL A 135 14.14 -20.51 14.62
CA VAL A 135 15.22 -19.99 13.79
C VAL A 135 16.15 -21.13 13.41
N THR A 136 16.26 -21.43 12.12
CA THR A 136 17.20 -22.44 11.65
C THR A 136 18.63 -21.94 11.86
N PRO A 137 19.53 -22.75 12.46
CA PRO A 137 20.88 -22.31 12.79
C PRO A 137 21.71 -21.93 11.55
N GLN A 138 21.36 -22.44 10.37
CA GLN A 138 21.98 -22.06 9.10
C GLN A 138 21.79 -20.59 8.76
N LEU A 139 20.67 -19.98 9.18
CA LEU A 139 20.39 -18.57 8.93
C LEU A 139 21.19 -17.63 9.84
N LEU A 140 21.71 -18.15 10.95
CA LEU A 140 22.54 -17.42 11.91
C LEU A 140 24.03 -17.54 11.59
N LYS A 141 24.42 -18.40 10.63
CA LYS A 141 25.81 -18.53 10.20
C LYS A 141 26.21 -17.29 9.41
N VAL A 142 26.94 -16.41 10.06
CA VAL A 142 27.70 -15.35 9.40
C VAL A 142 28.94 -16.03 8.82
N GLU A 143 28.90 -16.39 7.55
CA GLU A 143 30.07 -16.82 6.81
C GLU A 143 30.71 -15.59 6.15
N ASP A 144 32.03 -15.47 6.24
CA ASP A 144 32.75 -14.45 5.51
C ASP A 144 32.54 -14.70 4.01
N TYR A 145 32.02 -13.69 3.32
CA TYR A 145 31.81 -13.78 1.88
C TYR A 145 33.17 -13.86 1.17
N VAL A 146 33.50 -15.03 0.64
CA VAL A 146 34.69 -15.22 -0.20
C VAL A 146 34.31 -14.94 -1.64
N LEU A 147 35.02 -14.00 -2.27
CA LEU A 147 34.86 -13.71 -3.68
C LEU A 147 35.33 -14.93 -4.48
N PRO A 148 34.52 -15.47 -5.43
CA PRO A 148 34.97 -16.56 -6.29
C PRO A 148 36.23 -16.13 -7.05
N ASP A 149 37.26 -16.96 -7.03
CA ASP A 149 38.45 -16.72 -7.84
C ASP A 149 38.04 -16.70 -9.31
N LEU A 150 38.11 -15.53 -9.93
CA LEU A 150 37.85 -15.33 -11.37
C LEU A 150 39.02 -15.84 -12.23
N THR A 151 40.02 -16.47 -11.63
CA THR A 151 41.07 -17.12 -12.40
C THR A 151 40.43 -18.26 -13.19
N PRO A 152 40.50 -18.26 -14.54
CA PRO A 152 40.09 -19.43 -15.29
C PRO A 152 40.93 -20.60 -14.77
N THR A 153 40.29 -21.56 -14.13
CA THR A 153 40.91 -22.84 -13.79
C THR A 153 41.22 -23.53 -15.11
N VAL A 154 42.37 -23.19 -15.70
CA VAL A 154 42.95 -23.96 -16.78
C VAL A 154 43.45 -25.24 -16.13
N SER A 155 42.55 -26.21 -16.03
CA SER A 155 42.93 -27.59 -15.85
C SER A 155 43.98 -27.92 -16.91
N PRO A 156 45.15 -28.47 -16.57
CA PRO A 156 46.11 -28.89 -17.58
C PRO A 156 45.49 -30.06 -18.36
N VAL A 157 44.91 -29.76 -19.52
CA VAL A 157 44.50 -30.75 -20.51
C VAL A 157 45.78 -31.35 -21.06
N SER A 158 46.20 -32.46 -20.48
CA SER A 158 47.14 -33.35 -21.11
C SER A 158 46.40 -34.13 -22.20
N GLY A 159 46.79 -33.94 -23.46
CA GLY A 159 46.55 -34.92 -24.54
C GLY A 159 45.71 -34.46 -25.72
N THR A 160 46.39 -33.95 -26.75
CA THR A 160 46.31 -34.41 -28.15
C THR A 160 44.94 -34.71 -28.78
N THR A 161 44.47 -33.73 -29.56
CA THR A 161 43.69 -33.81 -30.83
C THR A 161 42.79 -35.03 -31.08
N SER A 162 41.48 -34.77 -31.18
CA SER A 162 40.74 -35.08 -32.41
C SER A 162 39.56 -34.11 -32.58
N ILE A 163 39.46 -33.55 -33.77
CA ILE A 163 38.38 -32.65 -34.19
C ILE A 163 37.19 -33.55 -34.54
N THR A 164 36.11 -33.45 -33.77
CA THR A 164 34.78 -33.88 -34.23
C THR A 164 33.80 -32.76 -33.93
N ALA A 165 33.24 -32.18 -34.98
CA ALA A 165 32.22 -31.15 -34.90
C ALA A 165 30.94 -31.75 -34.28
N GLY A 166 30.63 -31.32 -33.06
CA GLY A 166 29.36 -31.56 -32.38
C GLY A 166 28.71 -30.21 -32.06
N ASN A 167 27.53 -29.98 -32.62
CA ASN A 167 26.71 -28.80 -32.38
C ASN A 167 26.17 -28.78 -30.95
N ASP A 168 26.82 -28.04 -30.05
CA ASP A 168 26.23 -27.65 -28.76
C ASP A 168 26.26 -26.13 -28.61
N ALA A 169 25.42 -25.48 -29.42
CA ALA A 169 25.02 -24.09 -29.22
C ALA A 169 23.88 -24.04 -28.20
N ALA A 170 24.21 -24.17 -26.90
CA ALA A 170 23.27 -23.87 -25.83
C ALA A 170 24.02 -23.48 -24.55
N LEU A 171 23.47 -22.51 -23.82
CA LEU A 171 23.85 -22.04 -22.47
C LEU A 171 24.77 -20.81 -22.37
N LEU A 172 24.62 -19.82 -23.27
CA LEU A 172 24.83 -18.44 -22.84
C LEU A 172 23.47 -17.84 -22.45
N PRO A 173 23.29 -17.34 -21.21
CA PRO A 173 22.10 -16.56 -20.89
C PRO A 173 22.07 -15.31 -21.77
N PRO A 174 20.88 -14.89 -22.26
CA PRO A 174 20.77 -13.71 -23.10
C PRO A 174 21.25 -12.47 -22.32
N PRO A 175 21.92 -11.51 -22.98
CA PRO A 175 22.42 -10.31 -22.33
C PRO A 175 21.26 -9.53 -21.71
N LEU A 176 21.46 -9.08 -20.46
CA LEU A 176 20.49 -8.23 -19.76
C LEU A 176 20.18 -6.99 -20.61
N PRO A 177 18.91 -6.60 -20.76
CA PRO A 177 18.56 -5.41 -21.52
C PRO A 177 19.21 -4.18 -20.87
N LEU A 178 20.03 -3.47 -21.65
CA LEU A 178 20.59 -2.18 -21.28
C LEU A 178 19.46 -1.27 -20.80
N ARG A 179 19.55 -0.90 -19.52
CA ARG A 179 18.63 -0.02 -18.81
C ARG A 179 18.50 1.28 -19.61
N ARG A 180 17.43 1.41 -20.40
CA ARG A 180 17.14 2.63 -21.18
C ARG A 180 17.19 3.81 -20.21
N GLY A 181 18.12 4.73 -20.46
CA GLY A 181 18.28 5.93 -19.67
C GLY A 181 16.94 6.65 -19.50
N ARG A 182 16.59 6.96 -18.26
CA ARG A 182 15.49 7.89 -17.95
C ARG A 182 15.73 9.17 -18.75
N LYS A 183 14.90 9.43 -19.75
CA LYS A 183 14.82 10.76 -20.38
C LYS A 183 14.50 11.75 -19.26
N ARG A 184 15.47 12.60 -18.89
CA ARG A 184 15.26 13.79 -18.07
C ARG A 184 14.13 14.56 -18.73
N ARG A 185 12.97 14.66 -18.05
CA ARG A 185 11.93 15.59 -18.45
C ARG A 185 12.53 16.99 -18.36
N LYS A 186 12.51 17.73 -19.47
CA LYS A 186 12.86 19.16 -19.48
C LYS A 186 11.83 19.92 -18.63
N PRO A 187 12.22 20.98 -17.91
CA PRO A 187 11.28 21.87 -17.26
C PRO A 187 10.37 22.51 -18.31
N LEU A 188 9.06 22.52 -18.04
CA LEU A 188 8.09 23.26 -18.83
C LEU A 188 8.02 24.66 -18.21
N ASP A 189 8.73 25.60 -18.82
CA ASP A 189 8.45 27.02 -18.62
C ASP A 189 7.09 27.32 -19.25
N SER A 190 6.19 27.90 -18.47
CA SER A 190 5.06 28.65 -19.01
C SER A 190 4.82 29.89 -18.14
N PRO A 191 4.47 31.03 -18.76
CA PRO A 191 4.52 32.33 -18.13
C PRO A 191 3.25 32.61 -17.32
N VAL A 192 3.45 33.37 -16.24
CA VAL A 192 2.41 33.98 -15.44
C VAL A 192 1.89 35.20 -16.22
N GLU A 193 0.69 35.09 -16.79
CA GLU A 193 -0.12 36.25 -17.16
C GLU A 193 -1.06 36.59 -16.00
N THR A 194 -0.91 37.81 -15.52
CA THR A 194 -1.71 38.48 -14.50
C THR A 194 -3.08 38.88 -15.07
N ASN A 195 -4.15 38.44 -14.41
CA ASN A 195 -5.50 38.95 -14.64
C ASN A 195 -5.74 40.19 -13.77
N GLU A 196 -6.06 41.32 -14.41
CA GLU A 196 -6.74 42.45 -13.77
C GLU A 196 -8.03 42.78 -14.55
N ASP A 197 -9.14 42.70 -13.81
CA ASP A 197 -10.37 43.52 -13.83
C ASP A 197 -11.00 44.01 -15.14
N ALA A 198 -12.26 43.62 -15.36
CA ALA A 198 -13.33 44.56 -15.71
C ALA A 198 -14.73 43.99 -15.40
N GLN A 199 -15.50 44.73 -14.61
CA GLN A 199 -16.92 44.54 -14.31
C GLN A 199 -17.85 45.13 -15.40
N SER A 200 -19.15 44.79 -15.28
CA SER A 200 -20.35 45.45 -15.85
C SER A 200 -20.71 45.05 -17.31
N VAL A 201 -21.96 44.85 -17.75
CA VAL A 201 -23.30 45.26 -17.28
C VAL A 201 -24.39 44.35 -17.91
N SER A 202 -25.46 44.12 -17.15
CA SER A 202 -26.89 43.99 -17.53
C SER A 202 -27.29 43.93 -19.03
N SER A 203 -28.17 42.98 -19.40
CA SER A 203 -29.58 43.25 -19.79
C SER A 203 -30.39 41.99 -20.22
N ARG A 204 -31.53 41.80 -19.54
CA ARG A 204 -32.90 41.43 -20.00
C ARG A 204 -33.11 40.47 -21.20
N GLY A 205 -33.96 39.47 -20.98
CA GLY A 205 -34.74 38.81 -22.04
C GLY A 205 -35.69 37.73 -21.51
N SER A 206 -36.98 37.87 -21.80
CA SER A 206 -38.14 37.23 -21.17
C SER A 206 -38.43 35.76 -21.52
N THR A 207 -39.23 35.13 -20.66
CA THR A 207 -39.91 33.82 -20.70
C THR A 207 -40.99 33.68 -21.83
N PRO A 208 -41.88 32.66 -21.82
CA PRO A 208 -41.76 31.28 -22.32
C PRO A 208 -42.85 30.95 -23.39
N SER A 209 -42.78 29.85 -24.17
CA SER A 209 -44.01 29.19 -24.68
C SER A 209 -43.82 27.86 -25.43
N SER A 210 -44.81 26.99 -25.23
CA SER A 210 -45.50 26.15 -26.23
C SER A 210 -45.12 24.67 -26.45
N MET A 211 -45.93 23.84 -25.79
CA MET A 211 -46.77 22.75 -26.33
C MET A 211 -46.23 21.64 -27.25
N LYS A 212 -46.53 20.42 -26.77
CA LYS A 212 -47.16 19.25 -27.45
C LYS A 212 -46.57 18.78 -28.79
N ARG A 213 -46.23 17.48 -28.81
CA ARG A 213 -46.82 16.54 -29.78
C ARG A 213 -46.74 15.09 -29.28
N LEU A 214 -47.92 14.54 -29.02
CA LEU A 214 -48.23 13.12 -29.13
C LEU A 214 -47.96 12.64 -30.55
N ARG A 215 -47.43 11.42 -30.71
CA ARG A 215 -47.68 10.60 -31.89
C ARG A 215 -47.70 9.12 -31.48
N ASN A 216 -48.88 8.55 -31.75
CA ASN A 216 -49.33 7.18 -31.97
C ASN A 216 -48.38 6.02 -31.64
#